data_AF-A0A7L1CL28-F1
#
_entry.id   AF-A0A7L1CL28-F1
#
_cell.length_a   1.000
_cell.length_b   1.000
_cell.length_c   1.000
_cell.angle_alpha   90.00
_cell.angle_beta   90.00
_cell.angle_gamma   90.00
#
_symmetry.space_group_name_H-M   'P 1'
#
loop_
_entity.id
_entity.type
_entity.pdbx_description
1 polymer ?
#
loop_
_entity_poly.entity_id
_entity_poly.type
_entity_poly.pdbx_seq_one_letter_code
_entity_poly.pdbx_strand_id
1 'polypeptide(L)' 'SLTQSRHSRHLGACAAALARFGRGDGGDGGDRGDIGDLAVAAEQLRVARRELGRITGQVGAEEVLDIIFRDFCVGK' A
#
# COMPACT_ATOMS: atom_id res chain seq x y z
N SER A 1 -22.51 12.39 -3.93
CA SER A 1 -22.09 12.92 -2.62
C SER A 1 -20.56 12.88 -2.53
N LEU A 2 -19.90 13.92 -2.03
CA LEU A 2 -18.43 14.07 -2.03
C LEU A 2 -17.69 12.89 -1.34
N THR A 3 -18.33 12.25 -0.38
CA THR A 3 -17.84 11.07 0.35
C THR A 3 -17.80 9.79 -0.50
N GLN A 4 -18.79 9.58 -1.38
CA GLN A 4 -18.79 8.44 -2.30
C GLN A 4 -17.61 8.51 -3.28
N SER A 5 -17.31 9.69 -3.81
CA SER A 5 -16.20 9.91 -4.74
C SER A 5 -14.82 9.72 -4.08
N ARG A 6 -14.70 10.01 -2.78
CA ARG A 6 -13.45 9.80 -2.04
C ARG A 6 -13.24 8.31 -1.72
N HIS A 7 -14.26 7.61 -1.22
CA HIS A 7 -14.15 6.18 -0.93
C HIS A 7 -13.92 5.34 -2.20
N SER A 8 -14.60 5.66 -3.31
CA SER A 8 -14.39 4.95 -4.57
C SER A 8 -12.97 5.11 -5.09
N ARG A 9 -12.37 6.29 -4.93
CA ARG A 9 -10.96 6.53 -5.28
C ARG A 9 -10.00 5.67 -4.46
N HIS A 10 -10.20 5.58 -3.15
CA HIS A 10 -9.38 4.74 -2.26
C HIS A 10 -9.56 3.24 -2.56
N LEU A 11 -10.79 2.79 -2.83
CA LEU A 11 -11.05 1.41 -3.27
C LEU A 11 -10.37 1.10 -4.61
N GLY A 12 -10.45 2.01 -5.57
CA GLY A 12 -9.79 1.86 -6.88
C GLY A 12 -8.26 1.76 -6.74
N ALA A 13 -7.67 2.59 -5.87
CA ALA A 13 -6.24 2.53 -5.60
C ALA A 13 -5.82 1.23 -4.89
N CYS A 14 -6.62 0.75 -3.93
CA CYS A 14 -6.41 -0.54 -3.28
C CYS A 14 -6.47 -1.70 -4.30
N ALA A 15 -7.50 -1.73 -5.14
CA ALA A 15 -7.66 -2.75 -6.17
C ALA A 15 -6.50 -2.74 -7.19
N ALA A 16 -6.04 -1.54 -7.59
CA ALA A 16 -4.91 -1.42 -8.50
C ALA A 16 -3.61 -1.95 -7.89
N ALA A 17 -3.35 -1.69 -6.61
CA ALA A 17 -2.18 -2.22 -5.91
C ALA A 17 -2.23 -3.76 -5.79
N LEU A 18 -3.38 -4.32 -5.43
CA LEU A 18 -3.59 -5.78 -5.39
C LEU A 18 -3.41 -6.43 -6.77
N ALA A 19 -3.88 -5.78 -7.84
CA ALA A 19 -3.68 -6.26 -9.20
C ALA A 19 -2.19 -6.26 -9.61
N ARG A 20 -1.40 -5.30 -9.13
CA ARG A 20 0.06 -5.26 -9.38
C ARG A 20 0.79 -6.35 -8.60
N PHE A 21 0.38 -6.59 -7.35
CA PHE A 21 0.87 -7.71 -6.55
C PHE A 21 0.63 -9.04 -7.25
N GLY A 22 -0.62 -9.34 -7.63
CA GLY A 22 -0.97 -10.61 -8.29
C GLY A 22 -0.41 -10.80 -9.70
N ARG A 23 0.09 -9.73 -10.35
CA ARG A 23 0.82 -9.83 -11.63
C ARG A 23 2.30 -10.16 -11.44
N GLY A 24 2.86 -9.92 -10.26
CA GLY A 24 4.25 -10.26 -9.91
C GLY A 24 4.47 -11.76 -9.65
N ASP A 25 3.40 -12.53 -9.42
CA ASP A 25 3.46 -13.97 -9.11
C ASP A 25 3.43 -14.90 -10.34
N GLY A 26 3.77 -14.39 -11.54
CA GLY A 26 3.69 -15.17 -12.79
C GLY A 26 4.93 -15.98 -13.17
N GLY A 27 5.96 -16.06 -12.32
CA GLY A 27 7.16 -16.86 -12.56
C GLY A 27 7.05 -18.24 -11.95
N ASP A 28 6.66 -19.22 -12.76
CA ASP A 28 6.71 -20.66 -12.49
C ASP A 28 7.97 -21.07 -11.70
N GLY A 29 7.79 -21.46 -10.43
CA GLY A 29 8.52 -22.56 -9.79
C GLY A 29 10.05 -22.63 -9.86
N GLY A 30 10.78 -21.54 -10.05
CA GLY A 30 12.23 -21.54 -10.24
C GLY A 30 13.00 -20.83 -9.14
N ASP A 31 13.72 -21.61 -8.32
CA ASP A 31 14.82 -21.24 -7.39
C ASP A 31 15.21 -19.74 -7.30
N ARG A 32 14.92 -19.12 -6.14
CA ARG A 32 15.22 -17.72 -5.74
C ARG A 32 14.44 -16.63 -6.46
N GLY A 33 13.21 -16.37 -6.00
CA GLY A 33 12.58 -15.06 -6.22
C GLY A 33 13.54 -13.96 -5.76
N ASP A 34 13.82 -13.01 -6.64
CA ASP A 34 14.72 -11.89 -6.33
C ASP A 34 14.19 -11.16 -5.09
N ILE A 35 15.08 -10.78 -4.17
CA ILE A 35 14.72 -9.96 -3.01
C ILE A 35 14.05 -8.66 -3.48
N GLY A 36 14.45 -8.16 -4.66
CA GLY A 36 13.80 -7.05 -5.33
C GLY A 36 12.32 -7.30 -5.64
N ASP A 37 11.99 -8.46 -6.23
CA ASP A 37 10.61 -8.81 -6.59
C ASP A 37 9.73 -9.00 -5.35
N LEU A 38 10.26 -9.66 -4.32
CA LEU A 38 9.56 -9.85 -3.05
C LEU A 38 9.31 -8.51 -2.33
N ALA A 39 10.31 -7.62 -2.32
CA ALA A 39 10.18 -6.30 -1.72
C ALA A 39 9.13 -5.44 -2.45
N VAL A 40 9.12 -5.48 -3.78
CA VAL A 40 8.12 -4.79 -4.60
C VAL A 40 6.72 -5.35 -4.34
N ALA A 41 6.58 -6.68 -4.26
CA ALA A 41 5.32 -7.35 -3.94
C ALA A 41 4.81 -6.95 -2.54
N ALA A 42 5.68 -6.97 -1.54
CA ALA A 42 5.38 -6.54 -0.18
C ALA A 42 4.93 -5.07 -0.12
N GLU A 43 5.58 -4.18 -0.88
CA GLU A 43 5.18 -2.78 -0.95
C GLU A 43 3.79 -2.61 -1.58
N GLN A 44 3.44 -3.38 -2.61
CA GLN A 44 2.07 -3.34 -3.17
C GLN A 44 1.02 -3.73 -2.12
N LEU A 45 1.27 -4.74 -1.30
CA LEU A 45 0.38 -5.13 -0.20
C LEU A 45 0.28 -4.02 0.86
N ARG A 46 1.40 -3.37 1.20
CA ARG A 46 1.44 -2.26 2.15
C ARG A 46 0.60 -1.07 1.65
N VAL A 47 0.71 -0.74 0.36
CA VAL A 47 -0.11 0.29 -0.31
C VAL A 47 -1.60 -0.08 -0.29
N ALA A 48 -1.96 -1.31 -0.65
CA ALA A 48 -3.34 -1.78 -0.64
C ALA A 48 -3.98 -1.65 0.76
N ARG A 49 -3.27 -2.11 1.80
CA ARG A 49 -3.69 -2.01 3.21
C ARG A 49 -3.93 -0.55 3.63
N ARG A 50 -3.02 0.35 3.27
CA ARG A 50 -3.11 1.79 3.57
C ARG A 50 -4.34 2.44 2.92
N GLU A 51 -4.59 2.17 1.64
CA GLU A 51 -5.76 2.75 0.95
C GLU A 51 -7.07 2.19 1.51
N LEU A 52 -7.10 0.93 1.94
CA LEU A 52 -8.25 0.35 2.64
C LEU A 52 -8.46 0.97 4.03
N GLY A 53 -7.38 1.20 4.79
CA GLY A 53 -7.41 1.83 6.11
C GLY A 53 -8.01 3.24 6.10
N ARG A 54 -7.79 4.01 5.02
CA ARG A 54 -8.43 5.33 4.82
C ARG A 54 -9.95 5.30 4.71
N ILE A 55 -10.53 4.14 4.39
CA ILE A 55 -11.98 3.94 4.29
C ILE A 55 -12.54 3.42 5.60
N THR A 56 -11.86 2.45 6.21
CA THR A 56 -12.33 1.78 7.43
C THR A 56 -11.98 2.54 8.71
N GLY A 57 -11.15 3.57 8.62
CA GLY A 57 -10.59 4.27 9.78
C GLY A 57 -9.54 3.46 10.53
N GLN A 58 -9.08 2.34 9.95
CA GLN A 58 -8.00 1.55 10.51
C GLN A 58 -6.65 2.18 10.13
N VAL A 59 -5.99 2.78 11.12
CA VAL A 59 -4.69 3.45 10.97
C VAL A 59 -3.65 2.61 11.70
N GLY A 60 -2.70 2.04 10.96
CA GLY A 60 -1.59 1.28 11.53
C GLY A 60 -0.52 2.20 12.13
N ALA A 61 0.35 1.67 13.00
CA ALA A 61 1.42 2.44 13.66
C ALA A 61 2.30 3.18 12.66
N GLU A 62 2.67 2.57 11.53
CA GLU A 62 3.45 3.25 10.47
C GLU A 62 2.79 4.52 9.96
N GLU A 63 1.47 4.54 9.90
CA GLU A 63 0.70 5.63 9.31
C GLU A 63 0.50 6.78 10.31
N VAL A 64 0.50 6.45 11.61
CA VAL A 64 0.64 7.40 12.71
C VAL A 64 2.05 7.99 12.72
N LEU A 65 3.09 7.16 12.56
CA LEU A 65 4.48 7.63 12.45
C LEU A 65 4.66 8.54 11.23
N ASP A 66 4.05 8.22 10.09
CA ASP A 66 4.01 9.04 8.86
C ASP A 66 3.32 10.40 9.03
N ILE A 67 2.53 10.59 10.09
CA ILE A 67 1.89 11.87 10.44
C ILE A 67 2.80 12.60 11.43
N ILE A 68 3.23 11.90 12.50
CA ILE A 68 4.12 12.44 13.52
C ILE A 68 5.38 13.00 12.85
N PHE A 69 6.07 12.20 12.03
CA PHE A 69 7.32 12.57 11.37
C PHE A 69 7.17 13.49 10.16
N ARG A 70 5.94 13.76 9.68
CA ARG A 70 5.72 14.68 8.55
C ARG A 70 5.96 16.14 8.93
N ASP A 71 5.72 16.48 10.19
CA ASP A 71 5.95 17.82 10.73
C ASP A 71 7.35 17.97 11.37
N PHE A 72 8.09 16.87 11.54
CA PHE A 72 9.52 16.94 11.84
C PHE A 72 10.25 17.25 10.53
N CYS A 73 10.67 18.50 10.37
CA CYS A 73 11.65 18.85 9.35
C CYS A 73 12.78 17.82 9.40
N VAL A 74 13.09 17.19 8.26
CA VAL A 74 14.34 16.45 8.05
C VAL A 74 15.47 17.46 8.26
N GLY A 75 15.95 17.57 9.49
CA GLY A 75 16.85 18.64 9.89
C GLY A 75 16.63 19.15 11.31
N LYS A 76 16.78 18.27 12.30
CA LYS A 76 17.52 18.55 13.53
C LYS A 76 18.16 17.27 14.01
#